data_AF-A0A4Y4M4H7-F1
#
_entry.id   AF-A0A4Y4M4H7-F1
#
_cell.length_a   1.000
_cell.length_b   1.000
_cell.length_c   1.000
_cell.angle_alpha   90.00
_cell.angle_beta   90.00
_cell.angle_gamma   90.00
#
_symmetry.space_group_name_H-M   'P 1'
#
loop_
_entity.id
_entity.type
_entity.pdbx_description
1 polymer ?
#
loop_
_entity_poly.entity_id
_entity_poly.type
_entity_poly.pdbx_seq_one_letter_code
_entity_poly.pdbx_strand_id
1 'polypeptide(L)'
;MFKYKTDFLIITLTSKVMKTIHLFQFKNSITRKLPFFKEECRLDNLNDLMAYDLMNTEKVTEFIIEVHDDFIFEDMIREDLLSMCRNAREMIEHYFVTTMNDYDVI
;
A
#
# COMPACT_ATOMS: atom_id res chain seq x y z
N MET A 1 -6.73 -16.13 5.77
CA MET A 1 -6.19 -16.76 4.54
C MET A 1 -5.66 -15.67 3.64
N PHE A 2 -4.48 -15.88 3.03
CA PHE A 2 -3.85 -14.91 2.11
C PHE A 2 -4.03 -15.40 0.67
N LYS A 3 -4.46 -14.51 -0.23
CA LYS A 3 -4.65 -14.81 -1.66
C LYS A 3 -4.12 -13.66 -2.51
N TYR A 4 -3.58 -13.98 -3.69
CA TYR A 4 -2.87 -13.02 -4.55
C TYR A 4 -3.37 -13.08 -6.00
N LYS A 5 -3.49 -11.90 -6.61
CA LYS A 5 -3.65 -11.65 -8.06
C LYS A 5 -2.64 -10.58 -8.47
N THR A 6 -2.28 -10.50 -9.75
CA THR A 6 -1.14 -9.72 -10.28
C THR A 6 -0.86 -8.37 -9.61
N ASP A 7 -1.91 -7.61 -9.26
CA ASP A 7 -1.80 -6.27 -8.66
C ASP A 7 -2.46 -6.17 -7.26
N PHE A 8 -2.96 -7.28 -6.71
CA PHE A 8 -3.78 -7.31 -5.51
C PHE A 8 -3.42 -8.45 -4.56
N LEU A 9 -3.29 -8.13 -3.28
CA LEU A 9 -3.25 -9.09 -2.19
C LEU A 9 -4.50 -8.92 -1.34
N ILE A 10 -5.08 -10.01 -0.86
CA ILE A 10 -6.21 -9.96 0.07
C ILE A 10 -5.92 -10.75 1.35
N ILE A 11 -6.33 -10.18 2.47
CA ILE A 11 -6.41 -10.84 3.76
C ILE A 11 -7.87 -10.87 4.18
N THR A 12 -8.40 -12.06 4.47
CA THR A 12 -9.78 -12.23 4.92
C THR A 12 -9.82 -12.55 6.42
N LEU A 13 -10.60 -11.76 7.15
CA LEU A 13 -11.04 -12.00 8.53
C LEU A 13 -12.51 -12.41 8.48
N THR A 14 -12.85 -13.58 9.04
CA THR A 14 -14.19 -14.18 8.89
C THR A 14 -14.95 -14.14 10.22
N SER A 15 -16.17 -13.60 10.17
CA SER A 15 -17.21 -13.83 11.18
C SER A 15 -18.26 -14.78 10.59
N LYS A 16 -19.24 -15.22 11.38
CA LYS A 16 -20.19 -16.30 11.04
C LYS A 16 -21.18 -15.99 9.90
N VAL A 17 -21.26 -14.74 9.45
CA VAL A 17 -22.26 -14.22 8.48
C VAL A 17 -21.65 -13.18 7.54
N MET A 18 -20.62 -12.44 8.00
CA MET A 18 -19.92 -11.43 7.24
C MET A 18 -18.41 -11.64 7.35
N LYS A 19 -17.72 -11.27 6.29
CA LYS A 19 -16.26 -11.21 6.24
C LYS A 19 -15.82 -9.77 6.12
N THR A 20 -14.79 -9.42 6.86
CA THR A 20 -14.02 -8.21 6.59
C THR A 20 -12.82 -8.63 5.78
N ILE A 21 -12.65 -8.01 4.62
CA ILE A 21 -11.46 -8.19 3.79
C ILE A 21 -10.62 -6.94 3.83
N HIS A 22 -9.31 -7.15 3.85
CA HIS A 22 -8.30 -6.14 3.66
C HIS A 22 -7.72 -6.39 2.27
N LEU A 23 -8.09 -5.53 1.31
CA LEU A 23 -7.64 -5.61 -0.07
C LEU A 23 -6.50 -4.60 -0.27
N PHE A 24 -5.32 -5.12 -0.57
CA PHE A 24 -4.12 -4.34 -0.83
C PHE A 24 -3.96 -4.17 -2.33
N GLN A 25 -4.03 -2.93 -2.80
CA GLN A 25 -3.72 -2.57 -4.16
C GLN A 25 -2.28 -2.10 -4.26
N PHE A 26 -1.48 -2.86 -5.01
CA PHE A 26 -0.17 -2.43 -5.44
C PHE A 26 -0.38 -1.58 -6.69
N LYS A 27 -0.20 -0.26 -6.59
CA LYS A 27 -0.08 0.55 -7.81
C LYS A 27 1.23 0.16 -8.50
N ASN A 28 1.29 0.23 -9.84
CA ASN A 28 2.57 0.35 -10.56
C ASN A 28 3.44 1.31 -9.76
N SER A 29 4.50 0.82 -9.14
CA SER A 29 5.16 1.42 -7.99
C SER A 29 5.38 2.91 -8.25
N ILE A 30 4.57 3.77 -7.61
CA ILE A 30 4.79 5.20 -7.70
C ILE A 30 5.95 5.49 -6.76
N THR A 31 7.16 5.37 -7.31
CA THR A 31 8.38 5.71 -6.60
C THR A 31 8.34 7.20 -6.28
N ARG A 32 8.11 7.52 -5.01
CA ARG A 32 8.21 8.90 -4.53
C ARG A 32 9.49 9.04 -3.73
N LYS A 33 10.27 10.05 -4.06
CA LYS A 33 11.36 10.49 -3.19
C LYS A 33 10.73 11.25 -2.03
N LEU A 34 10.78 10.66 -0.84
CA LEU A 34 10.36 11.33 0.38
C LEU A 34 11.60 11.68 1.20
N PRO A 35 11.71 12.93 1.69
CA PRO A 35 12.76 13.28 2.65
C PRO A 35 12.54 12.49 3.94
N PHE A 36 13.59 11.81 4.40
CA PHE A 36 13.55 11.04 5.64
C PHE A 36 13.85 11.96 6.83
N PHE A 37 12.86 12.18 7.69
CA PHE A 37 13.01 13.00 8.90
C PHE A 37 13.21 12.11 10.13
N LYS A 38 14.39 12.15 10.74
CA LYS A 38 14.57 11.71 12.13
C LYS A 38 14.07 12.84 13.05
N GLU A 39 13.41 12.50 14.15
CA GLU A 39 12.53 13.36 14.98
C GLU A 39 13.12 14.69 15.56
N GLU A 40 14.34 15.11 15.20
CA GLU A 40 14.97 16.37 15.68
C GLU A 40 15.14 17.46 14.62
N CYS A 41 14.61 17.28 13.42
CA CYS A 41 14.90 18.18 12.31
C CYS A 41 13.93 19.38 12.22
N ARG A 42 14.35 20.53 12.77
CA ARG A 42 13.76 21.84 12.46
C ARG A 42 14.18 22.27 11.05
N LEU A 43 13.24 22.25 10.12
CA LEU A 43 13.44 22.71 8.74
C LEU A 43 13.36 24.24 8.69
N ASP A 44 14.45 24.92 9.05
CA ASP A 44 14.48 26.38 9.06
C ASP A 44 14.89 26.97 7.68
N ASN A 45 15.52 26.19 6.78
CA ASN A 45 15.88 26.66 5.44
C ASN A 45 15.83 25.60 4.32
N LEU A 46 15.62 26.06 3.07
CA LEU A 46 15.57 25.23 1.85
C LEU A 46 16.87 24.44 1.61
N ASN A 47 18.00 24.95 2.09
CA ASN A 47 19.31 24.32 1.98
C ASN A 47 19.43 23.07 2.87
N ASP A 48 18.75 23.07 4.01
CA ASP A 48 18.70 21.93 4.92
C ASP A 48 17.86 20.80 4.30
N LEU A 49 16.81 21.14 3.53
CA LEU A 49 16.02 20.16 2.78
C LEU A 49 16.85 19.40 1.73
N MET A 50 17.86 20.05 1.13
CA MET A 50 18.78 19.44 0.18
C MET A 50 19.87 18.57 0.84
N ALA A 51 20.03 18.67 2.17
CA ALA A 51 20.99 17.87 2.94
C ALA A 51 20.41 16.54 3.45
N TYR A 52 19.11 16.27 3.27
CA TYR A 52 18.49 15.00 3.67
C TYR A 52 18.62 13.91 2.61
N ASP A 53 18.86 12.70 3.08
CA ASP A 53 18.81 11.51 2.25
C ASP A 53 17.38 11.31 1.72
N LEU A 54 17.23 11.42 0.40
CA LEU A 54 15.99 11.12 -0.31
C LEU A 54 15.89 9.62 -0.52
N MET A 55 14.90 8.98 0.12
CA MET A 55 14.64 7.56 -0.07
C MET A 55 13.55 7.35 -1.12
N ASN A 56 13.75 6.33 -1.95
CA ASN A 56 12.67 5.83 -2.79
C ASN A 56 11.65 5.16 -1.87
N THR A 57 10.38 5.50 -2.06
CA THR A 57 9.28 4.88 -1.34
C THR A 57 8.26 4.34 -2.32
N GLU A 58 7.77 3.14 -2.04
CA GLU A 58 6.65 2.53 -2.73
C GLU A 58 5.38 2.71 -1.91
N LYS A 59 4.31 3.11 -2.60
CA LYS A 59 3.00 3.32 -1.99
C LYS A 59 2.09 2.12 -2.25
N VAL A 60 1.55 1.55 -1.18
CA VAL A 60 0.52 0.51 -1.22
C VAL A 60 -0.75 1.07 -0.60
N THR A 61 -1.90 0.80 -1.21
CA THR A 61 -3.19 1.23 -0.66
C THR A 61 -3.94 0.03 -0.10
N GLU A 62 -4.34 0.10 1.16
CA GLU A 62 -5.20 -0.88 1.81
C GLU A 62 -6.64 -0.38 1.81
N PHE A 63 -7.58 -1.25 1.44
CA PHE A 63 -9.01 -1.01 1.47
C PHE A 63 -9.66 -2.01 2.43
N ILE A 64 -10.40 -1.50 3.42
CA ILE A 64 -11.13 -2.32 4.38
C ILE A 64 -12.58 -2.39 3.90
N ILE A 65 -13.03 -3.60 3.55
CA ILE A 65 -14.32 -3.83 2.89
C ILE A 65 -15.07 -4.96 3.60
N GLU A 66 -16.35 -4.74 3.88
CA GLU A 66 -17.26 -5.78 4.35
C GLU A 66 -17.86 -6.52 3.15
N VAL A 67 -17.78 -7.84 3.17
CA VAL A 67 -18.32 -8.72 2.14
C VAL A 67 -19.13 -9.85 2.77
N HIS A 68 -20.02 -10.44 1.98
CA HIS A 68 -20.76 -11.63 2.39
C HIS A 68 -19.86 -12.87 2.49
N ASP A 69 -20.28 -13.86 3.26
CA ASP A 69 -19.52 -15.09 3.49
C ASP A 69 -19.31 -15.94 2.23
N ASP A 70 -20.10 -15.74 1.19
CA ASP A 70 -19.97 -16.38 -0.12
C ASP A 70 -18.92 -15.71 -1.04
N PHE A 71 -18.27 -14.65 -0.60
CA PHE A 71 -17.23 -13.98 -1.38
C PHE A 71 -16.04 -14.90 -1.69
N ILE A 72 -15.72 -15.03 -2.98
CA ILE A 72 -14.57 -15.79 -3.50
C ILE A 72 -13.67 -14.86 -4.30
N PHE A 73 -12.49 -14.57 -3.75
CA PHE A 73 -11.53 -13.66 -4.38
C PHE A 73 -11.05 -14.11 -5.76
N GLU A 74 -10.89 -15.41 -5.98
CA GLU A 74 -10.44 -16.00 -7.24
C GLU A 74 -11.42 -15.76 -8.39
N ASP A 75 -12.70 -15.64 -8.09
CA ASP A 75 -13.75 -15.46 -9.10
C ASP A 75 -13.87 -14.00 -9.56
N MET A 76 -13.36 -13.05 -8.76
CA MET A 76 -13.43 -11.62 -9.04
C MET A 76 -12.51 -11.21 -10.19
N ILE A 77 -13.03 -10.55 -11.23
CA ILE A 77 -12.14 -9.93 -12.22
C ILE A 77 -11.53 -8.63 -11.68
N ARG A 78 -10.45 -8.18 -12.32
CA ARG A 78 -9.73 -6.96 -11.89
C ARG A 78 -10.65 -5.74 -11.79
N GLU A 79 -11.57 -5.58 -12.74
CA GLU A 79 -12.49 -4.43 -12.76
C GLU A 79 -13.47 -4.45 -11.59
N ASP A 80 -13.90 -5.63 -11.13
CA ASP A 80 -14.75 -5.77 -9.96
C ASP A 80 -13.97 -5.39 -8.69
N LEU A 81 -12.73 -5.87 -8.56
CA LEU A 81 -11.86 -5.49 -7.44
C LEU A 81 -11.62 -3.97 -7.40
N LEU A 82 -11.39 -3.34 -8.55
CA LEU A 82 -11.26 -1.88 -8.65
C LEU A 82 -12.56 -1.16 -8.27
N SER A 83 -13.72 -1.69 -8.64
CA SER A 83 -15.02 -1.17 -8.22
C SER A 83 -15.20 -1.26 -6.70
N MET A 84 -14.81 -2.38 -6.09
CA MET A 84 -14.83 -2.54 -4.64
C MET A 84 -13.93 -1.54 -3.93
N CYS A 85 -12.71 -1.31 -4.43
CA CYS A 85 -11.80 -0.28 -3.91
C CYS A 85 -12.45 1.12 -3.92
N ARG A 86 -13.16 1.48 -5.00
CA ARG A 86 -13.84 2.79 -5.12
C ARG A 86 -14.99 2.96 -4.15
N ASN A 87 -15.63 1.86 -3.77
CA ASN A 87 -16.77 1.82 -2.84
C ASN A 87 -16.34 1.51 -1.40
N ALA A 88 -15.05 1.32 -1.14
CA ALA A 88 -14.54 1.01 0.18
C ALA A 88 -14.79 2.17 1.14
N ARG A 89 -15.26 1.86 2.34
CA ARG A 89 -15.56 2.86 3.36
C ARG A 89 -14.29 3.43 3.99
N GLU A 90 -13.28 2.58 4.12
CA GLU A 90 -12.03 2.90 4.80
C GLU A 90 -10.84 2.55 3.92
N MET A 91 -9.88 3.48 3.87
CA MET A 91 -8.67 3.37 3.06
C MET A 91 -7.47 3.83 3.90
N ILE A 92 -6.38 3.06 3.86
CA ILE A 92 -5.12 3.36 4.54
C ILE A 92 -3.99 3.36 3.51
N GLU A 93 -3.12 4.37 3.56
CA GLU A 93 -1.95 4.48 2.69
C GLU A 93 -0.70 4.03 3.43
N HIS A 94 -0.03 3.00 2.90
CA HIS A 94 1.22 2.47 3.41
C HIS A 94 2.37 2.93 2.52
N TYR A 95 3.45 3.41 3.14
CA TYR A 95 4.68 3.84 2.47
C TYR A 95 5.84 2.94 2.90
N PHE A 96 6.33 2.13 1.97
CA PHE A 96 7.46 1.25 2.19
C PHE A 96 8.72 1.90 1.62
N VAL A 97 9.76 2.01 2.44
CA VAL A 97 11.08 2.45 1.97
C VAL A 97 11.66 1.34 1.10
N THR A 98 11.96 1.65 -0.15
CA THR A 98 12.79 0.78 -0.98
C THR A 98 14.22 1.26 -0.85
N THR A 99 15.06 0.39 -0.29
CA THR A 99 16.51 0.62 -0.27
C THR A 99 16.95 0.84 -1.71
N MET A 100 17.53 2.01 -2.01
CA MET A 100 18.40 2.13 -3.18
C MET A 100 19.44 1.03 -3.01
N ASN A 101 19.37 0.03 -3.87
CA ASN A 101 20.31 -1.06 -3.86
C ASN A 101 21.72 -0.44 -3.97
N ASP A 102 22.58 -0.72 -2.99
CA ASP A 102 24.01 -0.41 -2.93
C ASP A 102 24.79 -1.11 -4.07
N TYR A 103 24.35 -0.94 -5.32
CA TYR A 103 25.08 -1.39 -6.50
C TYR A 103 26.00 -0.27 -6.98
N ASP A 104 27.02 0.02 -6.15
CA ASP A 104 28.26 0.66 -6.56
C ASP A 104 29.47 -0.08 -5.96
N VAL A 105 29.40 -1.42 -5.84
CA VAL A 105 30.59 -2.27 -5.71
C VAL A 105 30.37 -3.60 -6.42
N ILE A 106 30.78 -3.68 -7.70
CA ILE A 106 31.65 -4.76 -8.22
C ILE A 106 32.59 -4.13 -9.26
#